data_AF-A0A9C9TJI7-F1
#
_entry.id   AF-A0A9C9TJI7-F1
#
_cell.length_a   1.000
_cell.length_b   1.000
_cell.length_c   1.000
_cell.angle_alpha   90.00
_cell.angle_beta   90.00
_cell.angle_gamma   90.00
#
_symmetry.space_group_name_H-M   'P 1'
#
loop_
_entity.id
_entity.type
_entity.pdbx_description
1 polymer ?
#
loop_
_entity_poly.entity_id
_entity_poly.type
_entity_poly.pdbx_seq_one_letter_code
_entity_poly.pdbx_strand_id
1 'polypeptide(L)'
;DLEDSPCECFRELLPALRPDYAEILRRVDLSSEPRGKAVANLGISPGNARVRLHRARQALREAMHECCGSCCAHGFNSCTCGDRHHSTGATEMSQVAFS
;
A
#
# COMPACT_ATOMS: atom_id res chain seq x y z
N ASP A 1 8.66 20.94 11.14
CA ASP A 1 8.40 19.51 11.40
C ASP A 1 7.87 18.90 10.11
N LEU A 2 8.68 18.09 9.42
CA LEU A 2 8.25 17.46 8.17
C LEU A 2 7.24 16.38 8.55
N GLU A 3 5.97 16.63 8.22
CA GLU A 3 4.91 15.64 8.31
C GLU A 3 5.38 14.40 7.54
N ASP A 4 5.49 13.26 8.25
CA ASP A 4 5.82 11.90 7.75
C ASP A 4 4.76 11.44 6.73
N SER A 5 4.67 12.14 5.62
CA SER A 5 3.69 11.88 4.56
C SER A 5 4.16 10.66 3.78
N PRO A 6 3.34 9.60 3.68
CA PRO A 6 3.70 8.43 2.91
C PRO A 6 3.95 8.82 1.45
N CYS A 7 4.99 8.24 0.85
CA CYS A 7 5.38 8.52 -0.53
C CYS A 7 4.20 8.34 -1.51
N GLU A 8 4.20 9.10 -2.61
CA GLU A 8 3.14 9.05 -3.62
C GLU A 8 3.03 7.69 -4.32
N CYS A 9 4.17 6.97 -4.46
CA CYS A 9 4.21 5.58 -4.91
C CYS A 9 3.32 4.64 -4.10
N PHE A 10 3.06 4.96 -2.81
CA PHE A 10 2.11 4.19 -2.00
C PHE A 10 0.70 4.26 -2.60
N ARG A 11 0.25 5.45 -3.02
CA ARG A 11 -1.10 5.66 -3.59
C ARG A 11 -1.23 4.98 -4.95
N GLU A 12 -0.15 4.96 -5.73
CA GLU A 12 -0.12 4.34 -7.06
C GLU A 12 0.00 2.82 -7.02
N LEU A 13 0.68 2.25 -6.01
CA LEU A 13 0.79 0.80 -5.85
C LEU A 13 -0.44 0.19 -5.18
N LEU A 14 -1.20 0.94 -4.38
CA LEU A 14 -2.41 0.42 -3.73
C LEU A 14 -3.38 -0.31 -4.69
N PRO A 15 -3.69 0.20 -5.90
CA PRO A 15 -4.49 -0.50 -6.90
C PRO A 15 -3.91 -1.83 -7.38
N ALA A 16 -2.58 -2.02 -7.32
CA ALA A 16 -1.92 -3.25 -7.74
C ALA A 16 -2.00 -4.35 -6.65
N LEU A 17 -2.28 -3.99 -5.39
CA LEU A 17 -2.52 -4.96 -4.32
C LEU A 17 -3.95 -5.51 -4.37
N ARG A 18 -4.15 -6.66 -3.68
CA ARG A 18 -5.52 -7.16 -3.42
C ARG A 18 -6.37 -6.04 -2.79
N PRO A 19 -7.63 -5.86 -3.22
CA PRO A 19 -8.49 -4.77 -2.73
C PRO A 19 -8.71 -4.82 -1.21
N ASP A 20 -8.78 -6.04 -0.65
CA ASP A 20 -8.82 -6.28 0.79
C ASP A 20 -7.62 -5.70 1.56
N TYR A 21 -6.44 -5.72 0.95
CA TYR A 21 -5.21 -5.22 1.52
C TYR A 21 -5.09 -3.71 1.30
N ALA A 22 -5.47 -3.25 0.11
CA ALA A 22 -5.49 -1.84 -0.21
C ALA A 22 -6.40 -1.03 0.73
N GLU A 23 -7.58 -1.56 1.05
CA GLU A 23 -8.55 -0.82 1.89
C GLU A 23 -8.09 -0.69 3.35
N ILE A 24 -7.52 -1.75 3.93
CA ILE A 24 -7.00 -1.68 5.31
C ILE A 24 -5.76 -0.80 5.41
N LEU A 25 -4.88 -0.84 4.40
CA LEU A 25 -3.72 0.06 4.29
C LEU A 25 -4.15 1.51 4.10
N ARG A 26 -5.11 1.79 3.22
CA ARG A 26 -5.63 3.14 3.01
C ARG A 26 -6.19 3.73 4.31
N ARG A 27 -6.99 2.96 5.04
CA ARG A 27 -7.57 3.45 6.29
C ARG A 27 -6.53 3.68 7.38
N VAL A 28 -5.66 2.69 7.63
CA VAL A 28 -4.74 2.76 8.77
C VAL A 28 -3.48 3.56 8.46
N ASP A 29 -2.90 3.38 7.28
CA ASP A 29 -1.61 3.96 6.91
C ASP A 29 -1.74 5.28 6.12
N LEU A 30 -2.79 5.50 5.31
CA LEU A 30 -3.02 6.80 4.64
C LEU A 30 -3.91 7.76 5.44
N SER A 31 -5.04 7.26 5.97
CA SER A 31 -5.99 8.11 6.70
C SER A 31 -5.66 8.23 8.19
N SER A 32 -4.58 7.61 8.67
CA SER A 32 -4.24 7.48 10.10
C SER A 32 -5.43 7.06 10.97
N GLU A 33 -6.36 6.27 10.39
CA GLU A 33 -7.56 5.85 11.10
C GLU A 33 -7.16 4.86 12.21
N PRO A 34 -7.65 5.05 13.45
CA PRO A 34 -7.36 4.11 14.52
C PRO A 34 -7.85 2.71 14.14
N ARG A 35 -6.99 1.72 14.33
CA ARG A 35 -7.22 0.33 13.86
C ARG A 35 -8.57 -0.22 14.28
N GLY A 36 -9.02 0.05 15.51
CA GLY A 36 -10.33 -0.41 15.99
C GLY A 36 -11.50 0.13 15.17
N LYS A 37 -11.42 1.38 14.71
CA LYS A 37 -12.43 2.00 13.84
C LYS A 37 -12.36 1.42 12.43
N ALA A 38 -11.15 1.24 11.88
CA ALA A 38 -10.97 0.57 10.59
C ALA A 38 -11.51 -0.88 10.60
N VAL A 39 -11.26 -1.63 11.68
CA VAL A 39 -11.78 -3.00 11.89
C VAL A 39 -13.32 -3.01 11.89
N ALA A 40 -13.94 -2.09 12.65
CA ALA A 40 -15.40 -1.97 12.72
C ALA A 40 -16.00 -1.61 11.36
N ASN A 41 -15.40 -0.64 10.66
CA ASN A 41 -15.86 -0.21 9.35
C ASN A 41 -15.71 -1.30 8.27
N LEU A 42 -14.69 -2.14 8.39
CA LEU A 42 -14.45 -3.27 7.50
C LEU A 42 -15.26 -4.52 7.87
N GLY A 43 -15.93 -4.54 9.03
CA GLY A 43 -16.69 -5.69 9.51
C GLY A 43 -15.84 -6.94 9.76
N ILE A 44 -14.55 -6.78 10.03
CA ILE A 44 -13.62 -7.90 10.27
C ILE A 44 -13.28 -8.06 11.76
N SER A 45 -12.75 -9.22 12.16
CA SER A 45 -12.28 -9.40 13.53
C SER A 45 -10.93 -8.69 13.76
N PRO A 46 -10.61 -8.24 14.98
CA PRO A 46 -9.32 -7.60 15.29
C PRO A 46 -8.11 -8.50 14.98
N GLY A 47 -8.26 -9.81 15.20
CA GLY A 47 -7.23 -10.80 14.87
C GLY A 47 -6.99 -10.91 13.36
N ASN A 48 -8.08 -10.98 12.58
CA ASN A 48 -8.00 -11.00 11.12
C ASN A 48 -7.41 -9.68 10.59
N ALA A 49 -7.80 -8.54 11.15
CA ALA A 49 -7.26 -7.25 10.79
C ALA A 49 -5.74 -7.16 11.01
N ARG A 50 -5.23 -7.65 12.13
CA ARG A 50 -3.78 -7.64 12.42
C ARG A 50 -2.99 -8.47 11.40
N VAL A 51 -3.49 -9.67 11.06
CA VAL A 51 -2.86 -10.54 10.07
C VAL A 51 -2.96 -9.95 8.66
N ARG A 52 -4.15 -9.47 8.27
CA ARG A 52 -4.37 -8.80 6.98
C ARG A 52 -3.45 -7.61 6.82
N LEU A 53 -3.32 -6.76 7.84
CA LEU A 53 -2.49 -5.57 7.80
C LEU A 53 -1.00 -5.93 7.70
N HIS A 54 -0.56 -6.97 8.42
CA HIS A 54 0.80 -7.48 8.29
C HIS A 54 1.09 -7.98 6.87
N ARG A 55 0.21 -8.81 6.31
CA ARG A 55 0.34 -9.34 4.94
C ARG A 55 0.26 -8.24 3.89
N ALA A 56 -0.65 -7.29 4.06
CA ALA A 56 -0.80 -6.13 3.18
C ALA A 56 0.49 -5.31 3.14
N ARG A 57 1.12 -5.05 4.29
CA ARG A 57 2.42 -4.36 4.36
C ARG A 57 3.57 -5.18 3.75
N GLN A 58 3.53 -6.51 3.82
CA GLN A 58 4.51 -7.36 3.15
C GLN A 58 4.36 -7.27 1.63
N ALA A 59 3.15 -7.51 1.11
CA ALA A 59 2.85 -7.42 -0.32
C ALA A 59 3.19 -6.02 -0.87
N LEU A 60 2.92 -4.97 -0.09
CA LEU A 60 3.28 -3.62 -0.48
C LEU A 60 4.80 -3.42 -0.54
N ARG A 61 5.56 -3.94 0.43
CA ARG A 61 7.03 -3.88 0.39
C ARG A 61 7.58 -4.61 -0.82
N GLU A 62 7.05 -5.78 -1.14
CA GLU A 62 7.45 -6.57 -2.31
C GLU A 62 7.20 -5.77 -3.60
N ALA A 63 5.97 -5.28 -3.80
CA ALA A 63 5.62 -4.46 -4.96
C ALA A 63 6.48 -3.18 -5.05
N MET A 64 6.80 -2.55 -3.92
CA MET A 64 7.69 -1.38 -3.88
C MET A 64 9.14 -1.73 -4.18
N HIS A 65 9.59 -2.92 -3.80
CA HIS A 65 10.92 -3.40 -4.11
C HIS A 65 11.07 -3.62 -5.63
N GLU A 66 10.01 -4.11 -6.28
CA GLU A 66 9.93 -4.25 -7.74
C GLU A 66 9.84 -2.90 -8.45
N CYS A 67 9.06 -1.95 -7.92
CA CYS A 67 8.82 -0.65 -8.55
C CYS A 67 9.96 0.37 -8.32
N CYS A 68 10.42 0.50 -7.08
CA CYS A 68 11.25 1.63 -6.63
C CYS A 68 12.52 1.23 -5.90
N GLY A 69 12.86 -0.07 -5.76
CA GLY A 69 14.16 -0.62 -5.30
C GLY A 69 14.93 0.14 -4.20
N SER A 70 15.47 1.33 -4.52
CA SER A 70 16.13 2.26 -3.60
C SER A 70 15.22 2.85 -2.50
N CYS A 71 13.93 3.10 -2.74
CA CYS A 71 13.05 3.69 -1.70
C CYS A 71 12.74 2.72 -0.54
N CYS A 72 12.94 1.41 -0.71
CA CYS A 72 12.82 0.44 0.38
C CYS A 72 14.00 0.52 1.38
N ALA A 73 15.16 1.05 0.99
CA ALA A 73 16.36 1.11 1.82
C ALA A 73 16.43 2.35 2.74
N HIS A 74 15.81 3.47 2.33
CA HIS A 74 15.93 4.76 3.02
C HIS A 74 14.75 5.11 3.94
N GLY A 75 13.75 4.24 4.01
CA GLY A 75 12.52 4.49 4.75
C GLY A 75 11.49 5.24 3.89
N PHE A 76 10.22 4.87 4.11
CA PHE A 76 9.05 5.32 3.34
C PHE A 76 8.84 6.85 3.32
N ASN A 77 9.54 7.56 4.19
CA ASN A 77 9.39 8.97 4.48
C ASN A 77 10.47 9.87 3.90
N SER A 78 11.54 9.31 3.32
CA SER A 78 12.63 10.07 2.69
C SER A 78 12.84 9.71 1.21
N CYS A 79 11.75 9.32 0.55
CA CYS A 79 11.82 8.89 -0.84
C CYS A 79 12.18 10.08 -1.75
N THR A 80 13.27 9.95 -2.50
CA THR A 80 13.77 10.92 -3.50
C THR A 80 13.46 10.47 -4.92
N CYS A 81 12.39 9.68 -5.10
CA CYS A 81 11.84 9.37 -6.42
C CYS A 81 11.43 10.66 -7.12
N GLY A 82 12.34 11.30 -7.86
CA GLY A 82 11.95 12.21 -8.93
C GLY A 82 11.19 11.46 -10.02
N ASP A 83 10.65 12.18 -11.00
CA ASP A 83 9.78 11.72 -12.12
C ASP A 83 10.19 10.43 -12.86
N ARG A 84 11.38 9.90 -12.58
CA ARG A 84 11.98 8.71 -13.21
C ARG A 84 11.32 7.37 -12.86
N HIS A 85 10.36 7.32 -11.92
CA HIS A 85 9.65 6.08 -11.55
C HIS A 85 8.12 6.12 -11.77
N HIS A 86 7.57 7.22 -12.29
CA HIS A 86 6.10 7.41 -12.43
C HIS A 86 5.50 6.84 -13.73
N SER A 87 6.28 6.13 -14.57
CA SER A 87 5.83 5.77 -15.92
C SER A 87 5.88 4.28 -16.27
N THR A 88 6.01 3.36 -15.32
CA THR A 88 5.97 1.92 -15.66
C THR A 88 5.18 1.12 -14.63
N GLY A 89 3.86 0.97 -14.87
CA GLY A 89 3.05 0.02 -14.09
C GLY A 89 1.54 0.08 -14.26
N ALA A 90 0.96 1.07 -14.95
CA ALA A 90 -0.48 1.13 -15.21
C ALA A 90 -0.92 0.48 -16.55
N THR A 91 -0.12 -0.41 -17.13
CA THR A 91 -0.48 -1.10 -18.39
C THR A 91 -0.13 -2.58 -18.32
N GLU A 92 -1.07 -3.37 -17.81
CA GLU A 92 -1.41 -4.77 -18.15
C GLU A 92 -1.94 -5.56 -16.93
N MET A 93 -3.18 -5.26 -16.54
CA MET A 93 -4.03 -6.18 -15.77
C MET A 93 -5.45 -6.17 -16.37
N SER A 94 -5.53 -6.24 -17.69
CA SER A 94 -6.78 -6.52 -18.40
C SER A 94 -6.65 -7.90 -19.04
N GLN A 95 -7.56 -8.81 -18.69
CA GLN A 95 -7.73 -10.18 -19.19
C GLN A 95 -6.80 -11.30 -18.64
N VAL A 96 -7.15 -11.78 -17.44
CA VAL A 96 -7.39 -13.23 -17.24
C VAL A 96 -8.67 -13.37 -16.40
N ALA A 97 -9.82 -13.45 -17.09
CA ALA A 97 -10.54 -14.70 -17.30
C ALA A 97 -11.25 -15.20 -16.03
N PHE A 98 -12.39 -14.57 -15.72
CA PHE A 98 -13.49 -15.23 -15.01
C PHE A 98 -14.17 -16.14 -16.03
N SER A 99 -13.89 -17.43 -15.97
CA SER A 99 -14.62 -18.53 -16.62
C SER A 99 -14.73 -19.67 -15.63
#